data_AF-A0A952SHC2-F1
#
_entry.id   AF-A0A952SHC2-F1
#
_cell.length_a   1.000
_cell.length_b   1.000
_cell.length_c   1.000
_cell.angle_alpha   90.00
_cell.angle_beta   90.00
_cell.angle_gamma   90.00
#
_symmetry.space_group_name_H-M   'P 1'
#
loop_
_entity.id
_entity.type
_entity.pdbx_description
1 polymer ?
#
loop_
_entity_poly.entity_id
_entity_poly.type
_entity_poly.pdbx_seq_one_letter_code
_entity_poly.pdbx_strand_id
1 'polypeptide(L)'
;MKTAHTVLAVLSTLCIGCTTPPEVKQALIAKDQAYAENARLMDMHRQLLETIDQRYAYWYQYTKQLALLNLALKWATSDPGPADEAGRGALVSATIKEFGTAPDMRSALIHAINSMRLKDLPERKDKQGTIVFEKGQGDMNSLIREIPTLINVIHTQVEAERKIEENTRPTDYSGFDDYQTNLAALRRLNGMVKRYLDIDVTIDKADIRQLSESVKALR
;
A
#
# COMPACT_ATOMS: atom_id res chain seq x y z
N MET A 1 -35.72 57.98 -30.61
CA MET A 1 -34.39 57.83 -29.97
C MET A 1 -34.41 57.95 -28.42
N LYS A 2 -35.55 57.87 -27.73
CA LYS A 2 -35.62 57.99 -26.26
C LYS A 2 -35.56 56.64 -25.50
N THR A 3 -35.75 55.52 -26.20
CA THR A 3 -35.80 54.17 -25.59
C THR A 3 -34.44 53.49 -25.46
N ALA A 4 -33.44 53.89 -26.26
CA ALA A 4 -32.08 53.32 -26.16
C ALA A 4 -31.32 53.84 -24.93
N HIS A 5 -31.65 55.04 -24.44
CA HIS A 5 -30.96 55.65 -23.29
C HIS A 5 -31.49 55.13 -21.96
N THR A 6 -32.76 54.70 -21.89
CA THR A 6 -33.33 54.05 -20.71
C THR A 6 -32.83 52.62 -20.53
N VAL A 7 -32.63 51.86 -21.62
CA VAL A 7 -32.05 50.50 -21.54
C VAL A 7 -30.57 50.55 -21.12
N LEU A 8 -29.81 51.53 -21.60
CA LEU A 8 -28.42 51.73 -21.19
C LEU A 8 -28.30 52.18 -19.72
N ALA A 9 -29.24 52.98 -19.23
CA ALA A 9 -29.28 53.43 -17.84
C ALA A 9 -29.64 52.30 -16.85
N VAL A 10 -30.55 51.39 -17.24
CA VAL A 10 -30.91 50.22 -16.41
C VAL A 10 -29.77 49.20 -16.34
N LEU A 11 -29.04 48.99 -17.45
CA LEU A 11 -27.88 48.10 -17.48
C LEU A 11 -26.69 48.67 -16.67
N SER A 12 -26.55 49.99 -16.59
CA SER A 12 -25.50 50.66 -15.81
C SER A 12 -25.82 50.81 -14.31
N THR A 13 -27.10 50.70 -13.90
CA THR A 13 -27.48 50.56 -12.48
C THR A 13 -27.29 49.16 -11.89
N LEU A 14 -27.13 48.13 -12.72
CA LEU A 14 -26.75 46.77 -12.26
C LEU A 14 -25.26 46.65 -11.90
N CYS A 15 -24.45 47.66 -12.20
CA CYS A 15 -23.03 47.74 -11.85
C CYS A 15 -22.76 48.63 -10.63
N ILE A 16 -23.69 48.67 -9.65
CA ILE A 16 -23.45 49.34 -8.38
C ILE A 16 -22.98 48.29 -7.36
N GLY A 17 -21.67 48.07 -7.35
CA GLY A 17 -20.93 47.47 -6.24
C GLY A 17 -20.93 45.95 -6.16
N CYS A 18 -20.09 45.29 -6.95
CA CYS A 18 -19.68 43.89 -6.74
C CYS A 18 -18.78 43.77 -5.50
N THR A 19 -19.24 44.16 -4.32
CA THR A 19 -18.57 43.76 -3.08
C THR A 19 -18.92 42.30 -2.85
N THR A 20 -17.94 41.41 -2.96
CA THR A 20 -18.16 40.00 -2.65
C THR A 20 -18.68 39.87 -1.22
N PRO A 21 -19.80 39.18 -0.97
CA PRO A 21 -20.33 39.02 0.38
C PRO A 21 -19.28 38.41 1.33
N PRO A 22 -19.13 38.91 2.56
CA PRO A 22 -18.15 38.40 3.52
C PRO A 22 -18.33 36.90 3.80
N GLU A 23 -19.55 36.37 3.67
CA GLU A 23 -19.88 34.96 3.77
C GLU A 23 -19.14 34.13 2.71
N VAL A 24 -18.97 34.65 1.49
CA VAL A 24 -18.25 33.98 0.40
C VAL A 24 -16.75 33.94 0.71
N LYS A 25 -16.19 35.03 1.23
CA LYS A 25 -14.77 35.07 1.66
C LYS A 25 -14.50 34.12 2.81
N GLN A 26 -15.39 34.06 3.80
CA GLN A 26 -15.31 33.11 4.91
C GLN A 26 -15.45 31.66 4.44
N ALA A 27 -16.37 31.38 3.50
CA ALA A 27 -16.52 30.06 2.91
C ALA A 27 -15.27 29.60 2.15
N LEU A 28 -14.59 30.50 1.42
CA LEU A 28 -13.34 30.19 0.72
C LEU A 28 -12.19 29.85 1.69
N ILE A 29 -12.10 30.58 2.80
CA ILE A 29 -11.14 30.32 3.88
C ILE A 29 -11.43 28.96 4.54
N ALA A 30 -12.69 28.72 4.92
CA ALA A 30 -13.12 27.45 5.50
C ALA A 30 -12.86 26.27 4.54
N LYS A 31 -13.05 26.47 3.23
CA LYS A 31 -12.77 25.46 2.22
C LYS A 31 -11.27 25.17 2.06
N ASP A 32 -10.40 26.17 2.14
CA ASP A 32 -8.95 25.93 2.12
C ASP A 32 -8.46 25.21 3.40
N GLN A 33 -9.03 25.55 4.56
CA GLN A 33 -8.78 24.81 5.80
C GLN A 33 -9.27 23.36 5.71
N ALA A 34 -10.46 23.12 5.15
CA ALA A 34 -10.98 21.78 4.93
C ALA A 34 -10.11 20.98 3.96
N TYR A 35 -9.56 21.60 2.91
CA TYR A 35 -8.58 20.95 2.04
C TYR A 35 -7.28 20.62 2.78
N ALA A 36 -6.78 21.51 3.64
CA ALA A 36 -5.59 21.24 4.44
C ALA A 36 -5.80 20.04 5.39
N GLU A 37 -6.93 19.98 6.09
CA GLU A 37 -7.23 18.86 6.99
C GLU A 37 -7.45 17.55 6.22
N ASN A 38 -8.14 17.60 5.08
CA ASN A 38 -8.29 16.42 4.23
C ASN A 38 -6.94 15.90 3.73
N ALA A 39 -5.99 16.79 3.38
CA ALA A 39 -4.63 16.38 3.01
C ALA A 39 -3.96 15.61 4.15
N ARG A 40 -4.06 16.14 5.37
CA ARG A 40 -3.50 15.54 6.59
C ARG A 40 -4.12 14.18 6.90
N LEU A 41 -5.45 14.06 6.80
CA LEU A 41 -6.15 12.80 7.02
C LEU A 41 -5.74 11.74 6.00
N MET A 42 -5.59 12.10 4.72
CA MET A 42 -5.16 11.16 3.69
C MET A 42 -3.70 10.74 3.85
N ASP A 43 -2.83 11.63 4.30
CA ASP A 43 -1.45 11.29 4.63
C ASP A 43 -1.39 10.31 5.83
N MET A 44 -2.16 10.58 6.88
CA MET A 44 -2.30 9.64 8.01
C MET A 44 -2.88 8.29 7.57
N HIS A 45 -3.84 8.29 6.66
CA HIS A 45 -4.44 7.06 6.15
C HIS A 45 -3.43 6.23 5.35
N ARG A 46 -2.63 6.88 4.49
CA ARG A 46 -1.52 6.25 3.77
C ARG A 46 -0.53 5.61 4.74
N GLN A 47 -0.05 6.36 5.73
CA GLN A 47 0.91 5.85 6.72
C GLN A 47 0.35 4.65 7.50
N LEU A 48 -0.95 4.68 7.83
CA LEU A 48 -1.61 3.55 8.49
C LEU A 48 -1.62 2.31 7.61
N LEU A 49 -1.97 2.44 6.33
CA LEU A 49 -1.96 1.31 5.39
C LEU A 49 -0.55 0.75 5.19
N GLU A 50 0.44 1.61 4.98
CA GLU A 50 1.85 1.21 4.87
C GLU A 50 2.31 0.44 6.11
N THR A 51 1.93 0.91 7.31
CA THR A 51 2.25 0.23 8.57
C THR A 51 1.54 -1.12 8.71
N ILE A 52 0.27 -1.21 8.31
CA ILE A 52 -0.50 -2.46 8.34
C ILE A 52 0.12 -3.48 7.39
N ASP A 53 0.46 -3.07 6.17
CA ASP A 53 1.09 -3.93 5.17
C ASP A 53 2.44 -4.47 5.67
N GLN A 54 3.29 -3.60 6.22
CA GLN A 54 4.56 -4.02 6.82
C GLN A 54 4.35 -5.03 7.95
N ARG A 55 3.39 -4.76 8.85
CA ARG A 55 3.09 -5.66 9.96
C ARG A 55 2.54 -7.01 9.47
N TYR A 56 1.69 -6.99 8.46
CA TYR A 56 1.17 -8.21 7.83
C TYR A 56 2.32 -9.01 7.21
N ALA A 57 3.23 -8.37 6.50
CA ALA A 57 4.41 -9.02 5.92
C ALA A 57 5.27 -9.69 7.02
N TYR A 58 5.57 -9.00 8.12
CA TYR A 58 6.31 -9.60 9.24
C TYR A 58 5.57 -10.78 9.87
N TRP A 59 4.27 -10.66 10.09
CA TRP A 59 3.47 -11.73 10.67
C TRP A 59 3.39 -12.95 9.75
N TYR A 60 3.23 -12.73 8.44
CA TYR A 60 3.28 -13.78 7.44
C TYR A 60 4.63 -14.48 7.43
N GLN A 61 5.75 -13.73 7.44
CA GLN A 61 7.08 -14.33 7.49
C GLN A 61 7.28 -15.18 8.74
N TYR A 62 6.90 -14.66 9.91
CA TYR A 62 7.02 -15.37 11.17
C TYR A 62 6.20 -16.66 11.18
N THR A 63 4.92 -16.60 10.78
CA THR A 63 4.03 -17.77 10.78
C THR A 63 4.48 -18.81 9.76
N LYS A 64 4.94 -18.39 8.58
CA LYS A 64 5.50 -19.27 7.54
C LYS A 64 6.78 -19.95 8.02
N GLN A 65 7.74 -19.21 8.59
CA GLN A 65 8.97 -19.77 9.14
C GLN A 65 8.67 -20.81 10.23
N LEU A 66 7.76 -20.50 11.16
CA LEU A 66 7.37 -21.43 12.21
C LEU A 66 6.70 -22.70 11.66
N ALA A 67 5.80 -22.55 10.67
CA ALA A 67 5.13 -23.68 10.03
C ALA A 67 6.13 -24.59 9.30
N LEU A 68 7.06 -24.01 8.55
CA LEU A 68 8.11 -24.76 7.85
C LEU A 68 9.07 -25.43 8.83
N LEU A 69 9.44 -24.75 9.91
CA LEU A 69 10.30 -25.31 10.96
C LEU A 69 9.63 -26.51 11.62
N ASN A 70 8.36 -26.37 12.01
CA ASN A 70 7.58 -27.45 12.59
C ASN A 70 7.43 -28.63 11.63
N LEU A 71 7.20 -28.37 10.34
CA LEU A 71 7.10 -29.42 9.32
C LEU A 71 8.44 -30.14 9.11
N ALA A 72 9.54 -29.40 9.01
CA ALA A 72 10.88 -29.94 8.86
C ALA A 72 11.28 -30.78 10.08
N LEU A 73 11.05 -30.29 11.29
CA LEU A 73 11.31 -31.03 12.52
C LEU A 73 10.44 -32.29 12.61
N LYS A 74 9.16 -32.22 12.22
CA LYS A 74 8.28 -33.39 12.17
C LYS A 74 8.85 -34.48 11.26
N TRP A 75 9.37 -34.11 10.09
CA TRP A 75 10.03 -35.05 9.18
C TRP A 75 11.41 -35.53 9.66
N ALA A 76 12.09 -34.76 10.51
CA ALA A 76 13.35 -35.17 11.12
C ALA A 76 13.18 -36.12 12.30
N THR A 77 12.13 -35.94 13.12
CA THR A 77 11.98 -36.65 14.40
C THR A 77 10.91 -37.73 14.41
N SER A 78 9.96 -37.67 13.49
CA SER A 78 8.83 -38.59 13.45
C SER A 78 8.63 -39.16 12.06
N ASP A 79 7.75 -40.14 11.98
CA ASP A 79 7.29 -40.70 10.71
C ASP A 79 5.87 -40.20 10.42
N PRO A 80 5.71 -39.00 9.85
CA PRO A 80 4.40 -38.46 9.57
C PRO A 80 3.77 -39.19 8.39
N GLY A 81 2.56 -39.73 8.58
CA GLY A 81 1.72 -40.16 7.46
C GLY A 81 0.82 -41.34 7.75
N PRO A 82 -0.04 -41.70 6.79
CA PRO A 82 -0.94 -42.84 6.90
C PRO A 82 -0.19 -44.17 6.71
N ALA A 83 -0.85 -45.27 7.07
CA ALA A 83 -0.28 -46.62 7.03
C ALA A 83 -0.08 -47.16 5.60
N ASP A 84 -0.72 -46.58 4.60
CA ASP A 84 -0.69 -47.01 3.20
C ASP A 84 0.37 -46.29 2.35
N GLU A 85 0.90 -46.99 1.34
CA GLU A 85 1.99 -46.47 0.48
C GLU A 85 1.54 -45.30 -0.39
N ALA A 86 0.30 -45.33 -0.88
CA ALA A 86 -0.27 -44.27 -1.72
C ALA A 86 -0.47 -42.96 -0.94
N GLY A 87 -1.02 -43.05 0.28
CA GLY A 87 -1.15 -41.92 1.19
C GLY A 87 0.21 -41.34 1.61
N ARG A 88 1.24 -42.17 1.80
CA ARG A 88 2.61 -41.73 2.08
C ARG A 88 3.21 -40.90 0.95
N GLY A 89 3.17 -41.41 -0.28
CA GLY A 89 3.70 -40.69 -1.44
C GLY A 89 3.00 -39.35 -1.67
N ALA A 90 1.68 -39.30 -1.45
CA ALA A 90 0.91 -38.06 -1.54
C ALA A 90 1.32 -37.02 -0.49
N LEU A 91 1.57 -37.44 0.75
CA LEU A 91 2.03 -36.55 1.82
C LEU A 91 3.44 -36.00 1.56
N VAL A 92 4.35 -36.84 1.04
CA VAL A 92 5.70 -36.41 0.65
C VAL A 92 5.64 -35.36 -0.46
N SER A 93 4.86 -35.61 -1.51
CA SER A 93 4.68 -34.63 -2.59
C SER A 93 4.01 -33.33 -2.13
N ALA A 94 3.05 -33.41 -1.19
CA ALA A 94 2.45 -32.21 -0.59
C ALA A 94 3.48 -31.42 0.24
N THR A 95 4.31 -32.11 1.01
CA THR A 95 5.40 -31.51 1.79
C THR A 95 6.41 -30.80 0.89
N ILE A 96 6.84 -31.44 -0.20
CA ILE A 96 7.75 -30.85 -1.20
C ILE A 96 7.17 -29.55 -1.76
N LYS A 97 5.83 -29.49 -1.95
CA LYS A 97 5.15 -28.28 -2.42
C LYS A 97 5.11 -27.18 -1.35
N GLU A 98 4.88 -27.55 -0.08
CA GLU A 98 4.91 -26.60 1.04
C GLU A 98 6.31 -26.03 1.28
N PHE A 99 7.35 -26.84 1.04
CA PHE A 99 8.76 -26.43 1.02
C PHE A 99 9.12 -25.55 -0.20
N GLY A 100 8.15 -24.91 -0.84
CA GLY A 100 8.37 -23.84 -1.80
C GLY A 100 8.55 -24.29 -3.25
N THR A 101 8.59 -23.29 -4.12
CA THR A 101 8.63 -23.46 -5.58
C THR A 101 10.06 -23.46 -6.14
N ALA A 102 11.01 -22.85 -5.43
CA ALA A 102 12.41 -22.79 -5.84
C ALA A 102 13.13 -24.14 -5.62
N PRO A 103 13.60 -24.82 -6.69
CA PRO A 103 14.17 -26.16 -6.59
C PRO A 103 15.40 -26.24 -5.68
N ASP A 104 16.28 -25.24 -5.73
CA ASP A 104 17.55 -25.22 -5.00
C ASP A 104 17.36 -25.01 -3.49
N MET A 105 16.42 -24.14 -3.11
CA MET A 105 16.11 -23.90 -1.68
C MET A 105 15.41 -25.09 -1.08
N ARG A 106 14.50 -25.69 -1.85
CA ARG A 106 13.81 -26.92 -1.47
C ARG A 106 14.78 -28.08 -1.28
N SER A 107 15.77 -28.26 -2.17
CA SER A 107 16.77 -29.32 -2.03
C SER A 107 17.68 -29.07 -0.82
N ALA A 108 18.08 -27.83 -0.56
CA ALA A 108 18.83 -27.46 0.63
C ALA A 108 18.06 -27.77 1.94
N LEU A 109 16.75 -27.50 1.96
CA LEU A 109 15.89 -27.79 3.10
C LEU A 109 15.76 -29.30 3.33
N ILE A 110 15.52 -30.08 2.27
CA ILE A 110 15.45 -31.54 2.34
C ILE A 110 16.79 -32.13 2.79
N HIS A 111 17.90 -31.62 2.28
CA HIS A 111 19.24 -32.04 2.70
C HIS A 111 19.48 -31.78 4.19
N ALA A 112 19.10 -30.59 4.68
CA ALA A 112 19.17 -30.28 6.10
C ALA A 112 18.32 -31.26 6.93
N ILE A 113 17.09 -31.56 6.50
CA ILE A 113 16.21 -32.53 7.18
C ILE A 113 16.86 -33.91 7.24
N ASN A 114 17.43 -34.40 6.13
CA ASN A 114 18.06 -35.72 6.07
C ASN A 114 19.30 -35.81 6.97
N SER A 115 20.09 -34.74 7.11
CA SER A 115 21.28 -34.75 7.97
C SER A 115 20.98 -34.86 9.47
N MET A 116 19.78 -34.45 9.90
CA MET A 116 19.35 -34.51 11.30
C MET A 116 18.30 -35.59 11.61
N ARG A 117 17.92 -36.37 10.60
CA ARG A 117 16.83 -37.34 10.72
C ARG A 117 17.18 -38.46 11.70
N LEU A 118 16.34 -38.66 12.71
CA LEU A 118 16.61 -39.59 13.82
C LEU A 118 16.72 -41.04 13.33
N LYS A 119 17.58 -41.80 14.01
CA LYS A 119 17.76 -43.24 13.82
C LYS A 119 16.40 -43.97 13.86
N ASP A 120 16.31 -45.02 13.05
CA ASP A 120 15.13 -45.91 12.93
C ASP A 120 13.94 -45.33 12.14
N LEU A 121 14.06 -44.11 11.61
CA LEU A 121 13.08 -43.59 10.66
C LEU A 121 13.25 -44.24 9.27
N PRO A 122 12.17 -44.73 8.64
CA PRO A 122 12.23 -45.36 7.32
C PRO A 122 12.51 -44.33 6.22
N GLU A 123 12.98 -44.80 5.06
CA GLU A 123 13.03 -43.98 3.86
C GLU A 123 11.61 -43.63 3.37
N ARG A 124 11.48 -42.49 2.69
CA ARG A 124 10.21 -41.97 2.19
C ARG A 124 10.35 -41.51 0.76
N LYS A 125 9.44 -42.02 -0.07
CA LYS A 125 9.41 -41.78 -1.52
C LYS A 125 8.27 -40.83 -1.88
N ASP A 126 8.47 -40.04 -2.92
CA ASP A 126 7.38 -39.26 -3.53
C ASP A 126 6.44 -40.14 -4.36
N LYS A 127 5.40 -39.53 -4.97
CA LYS A 127 4.49 -40.22 -5.89
C LYS A 127 5.19 -40.86 -7.10
N GLN A 128 6.37 -40.37 -7.45
CA GLN A 128 7.18 -40.83 -8.57
C GLN A 128 8.12 -41.99 -8.18
N GLY A 129 8.17 -42.35 -6.90
CA GLY A 129 9.05 -43.38 -6.36
C GLY A 129 10.48 -42.90 -6.04
N THR A 130 10.74 -41.60 -6.16
CA THR A 130 12.04 -40.99 -5.84
C THR A 130 12.19 -40.89 -4.33
N ILE A 131 13.34 -41.30 -3.79
CA ILE A 131 13.64 -41.13 -2.37
C ILE A 131 13.84 -39.64 -2.09
N VAL A 132 13.00 -39.09 -1.23
CA VAL A 132 13.06 -37.68 -0.82
C VAL A 132 13.65 -37.57 0.58
N PHE A 133 13.13 -38.39 1.50
CA PHE A 133 13.70 -38.49 2.82
C PHE A 133 14.39 -39.83 2.99
N GLU A 134 15.66 -39.76 3.38
CA GLU A 134 16.52 -40.92 3.52
C GLU A 134 16.21 -41.68 4.82
N LYS A 135 16.75 -42.90 4.94
CA LYS A 135 16.70 -43.63 6.21
C LYS A 135 17.47 -42.84 7.26
N GLY A 136 16.84 -42.60 8.41
CA GLY A 136 17.43 -41.78 9.46
C GLY A 136 18.65 -42.46 10.10
N GLN A 137 19.70 -41.67 10.30
CA GLN A 137 20.97 -42.11 10.91
C GLN A 137 21.40 -41.21 12.08
N GLY A 138 20.78 -40.05 12.25
CA GLY A 138 21.13 -39.05 13.25
C GLY A 138 20.67 -39.42 14.66
N ASP A 139 21.32 -38.82 15.65
CA ASP A 139 20.94 -38.86 17.06
C ASP A 139 20.42 -37.48 17.51
N MET A 140 19.98 -37.38 18.78
CA MET A 140 19.47 -36.12 19.33
C MET A 140 20.54 -35.01 19.33
N ASN A 141 21.83 -35.36 19.48
CA ASN A 141 22.92 -34.39 19.46
C ASN A 141 23.14 -33.82 18.04
N SER A 142 23.05 -34.67 17.03
CA SER A 142 23.09 -34.25 15.61
C SER A 142 21.94 -33.30 15.32
N LEU A 143 20.74 -33.59 15.82
CA LEU A 143 19.59 -32.70 15.65
C LEU A 143 19.81 -31.33 16.29
N ILE A 144 20.29 -31.28 17.53
CA ILE A 144 20.58 -30.00 18.22
C ILE A 144 21.64 -29.20 17.47
N ARG A 145 22.65 -29.86 16.92
CA ARG A 145 23.73 -29.20 16.17
C ARG A 145 23.27 -28.62 14.84
N GLU A 146 22.34 -29.28 14.14
CA GLU A 146 21.90 -28.86 12.80
C GLU A 146 20.69 -27.90 12.81
N ILE A 147 19.98 -27.74 13.95
CA ILE A 147 18.85 -26.79 14.08
C ILE A 147 19.20 -25.37 13.60
N PRO A 148 20.35 -24.75 13.96
CA PRO A 148 20.70 -23.43 13.48
C PRO A 148 20.81 -23.36 11.95
N THR A 149 21.37 -24.40 11.32
CA THR A 149 21.47 -24.52 9.86
C THR A 149 20.07 -24.58 9.23
N LEU A 150 19.17 -25.40 9.80
CA LEU A 150 17.79 -25.50 9.36
C LEU A 150 17.07 -24.15 9.41
N ILE A 151 17.19 -23.44 10.53
CA ILE A 151 16.58 -22.12 10.72
C ILE A 151 17.08 -21.15 9.64
N ASN A 152 18.38 -21.14 9.34
CA ASN A 152 18.95 -20.26 8.33
C ASN A 152 18.45 -20.58 6.90
N VAL A 153 18.33 -21.86 6.56
CA VAL A 153 17.79 -22.28 5.25
C VAL A 153 16.32 -21.87 5.12
N ILE A 154 15.50 -22.11 6.14
CA ILE A 154 14.09 -21.72 6.16
C ILE A 154 13.95 -20.20 6.06
N HIS A 155 14.76 -19.45 6.82
CA HIS A 155 14.78 -18.01 6.78
C HIS A 155 15.06 -17.49 5.37
N THR A 156 16.16 -17.96 4.76
CA THR A 156 16.56 -17.59 3.39
C THR A 156 15.47 -17.88 2.38
N GLN A 157 14.81 -19.03 2.52
CA GLN A 157 13.72 -19.42 1.64
C GLN A 157 12.50 -18.50 1.78
N VAL A 158 12.04 -18.24 3.00
CA VAL A 158 10.87 -17.37 3.24
C VAL A 158 11.14 -15.94 2.79
N GLU A 159 12.38 -15.45 2.95
CA GLU A 159 12.78 -14.16 2.40
C GLU A 159 12.77 -14.12 0.87
N ALA A 160 13.22 -15.19 0.21
CA ALA A 160 13.18 -15.27 -1.24
C ALA A 160 11.73 -15.31 -1.76
N GLU A 161 10.86 -16.10 -1.13
CA GLU A 161 9.43 -16.13 -1.46
C GLU A 161 8.79 -14.75 -1.29
N ARG A 162 9.09 -14.04 -0.19
CA ARG A 162 8.60 -12.67 0.03
C ARG A 162 9.05 -11.71 -1.07
N LYS A 163 10.33 -11.72 -1.42
CA LYS A 163 10.86 -10.84 -2.49
C LYS A 163 10.20 -11.10 -3.83
N ILE A 164 9.87 -12.36 -4.15
CA ILE A 164 9.14 -12.70 -5.37
C ILE A 164 7.72 -12.12 -5.32
N GLU A 165 7.03 -12.25 -4.20
CA GLU A 165 5.68 -11.73 -4.02
C GLU A 165 5.64 -10.19 -4.10
N GLU A 166 6.54 -9.51 -3.39
CA GLU A 166 6.71 -8.05 -3.44
C GLU A 166 6.93 -7.54 -4.87
N ASN A 167 7.74 -8.24 -5.68
CA ASN A 167 8.01 -7.87 -7.06
C ASN A 167 6.84 -8.17 -8.01
N THR A 168 6.03 -9.19 -7.71
CA THR A 168 4.93 -9.63 -8.60
C THR A 168 3.65 -8.86 -8.34
N ARG A 169 3.40 -8.48 -7.09
CA ARG A 169 2.19 -7.79 -6.63
C ARG A 169 2.56 -6.70 -5.63
N PRO A 170 3.20 -5.61 -6.09
CA PRO A 170 3.45 -4.48 -5.22
C PRO A 170 2.12 -3.89 -4.76
N THR A 171 2.01 -3.51 -3.47
CA THR A 171 0.86 -2.72 -3.02
C THR A 171 0.89 -1.38 -3.74
N ASP A 172 -0.21 -1.06 -4.42
CA ASP A 172 -0.36 0.19 -5.15
C ASP A 172 -0.89 1.30 -4.25
N TYR A 173 -0.07 2.32 -4.01
CA TYR A 173 -0.42 3.53 -3.25
C TYR A 173 -0.65 4.75 -4.16
N SER A 174 -0.61 4.59 -5.48
CA SER A 174 -0.71 5.70 -6.45
C SER A 174 -1.99 6.53 -6.31
N GLY A 175 -3.09 5.93 -5.85
CA GLY A 175 -4.34 6.65 -5.59
C GLY A 175 -4.20 7.78 -4.55
N PHE A 176 -3.28 7.66 -3.60
CA PHE A 176 -2.97 8.75 -2.66
C PHE A 176 -2.21 9.88 -3.34
N ASP A 177 -1.30 9.56 -4.27
CA ASP A 177 -0.52 10.54 -5.02
C ASP A 177 -1.42 11.33 -5.98
N ASP A 178 -2.35 10.65 -6.64
CA ASP A 178 -3.39 11.26 -7.48
C ASP A 178 -4.29 12.19 -6.66
N TYR A 179 -4.70 11.74 -5.47
CA TYR A 179 -5.51 12.56 -4.56
C TYR A 179 -4.77 13.83 -4.13
N GLN A 180 -3.50 13.73 -3.73
CA GLN A 180 -2.68 14.88 -3.35
C GLN A 180 -2.52 15.87 -4.52
N THR A 181 -2.31 15.36 -5.73
CA THR A 181 -2.21 16.17 -6.96
C THR A 181 -3.50 16.93 -7.22
N ASN A 182 -4.64 16.25 -7.14
CA ASN A 182 -5.96 16.86 -7.33
C ASN A 182 -6.27 17.91 -6.26
N LEU A 183 -5.93 17.63 -5.00
CA LEU A 183 -6.13 18.56 -3.91
C LEU A 183 -5.26 19.81 -4.06
N ALA A 184 -4.00 19.66 -4.48
CA ALA A 184 -3.13 20.79 -4.77
C ALA A 184 -3.68 21.67 -5.91
N ALA A 185 -4.26 21.07 -6.95
CA ALA A 185 -4.95 21.80 -8.01
C ALA A 185 -6.17 22.58 -7.47
N LEU A 186 -6.99 21.95 -6.62
CA LEU A 186 -8.15 22.61 -6.00
C LEU A 186 -7.75 23.79 -5.10
N ARG A 187 -6.65 23.68 -4.35
CA ARG A 187 -6.11 24.78 -3.53
C ARG A 187 -5.58 25.93 -4.39
N ARG A 188 -4.91 25.62 -5.51
CA ARG A 188 -4.48 26.64 -6.49
C ARG A 188 -5.67 27.39 -7.08
N LEU A 189 -6.73 26.69 -7.47
CA LEU A 189 -7.97 27.29 -7.96
C LEU A 189 -8.62 28.17 -6.89
N ASN A 190 -8.71 27.69 -5.65
CA ASN A 190 -9.24 28.47 -4.52
C ASN A 190 -8.43 29.77 -4.30
N GLY A 191 -7.09 29.68 -4.37
CA GLY A 191 -6.21 30.85 -4.31
C GLY A 191 -6.33 31.82 -5.50
N MET A 192 -6.65 31.33 -6.70
CA MET A 192 -6.98 32.19 -7.84
C MET A 192 -8.31 32.91 -7.62
N VAL A 193 -9.36 32.20 -7.22
CA VAL A 193 -10.67 32.77 -6.90
C VAL A 193 -10.55 33.83 -5.82
N LYS A 194 -9.81 33.56 -4.74
CA LYS A 194 -9.55 34.54 -3.68
C LYS A 194 -8.90 35.82 -4.22
N ARG A 195 -7.88 35.69 -5.08
CA ARG A 195 -7.22 36.86 -5.72
C ARG A 195 -8.18 37.66 -6.57
N TYR A 196 -9.02 37.02 -7.39
CA TYR A 196 -10.04 37.72 -8.17
C TYR A 196 -11.04 38.48 -7.29
N LEU A 197 -11.51 37.87 -6.21
CA LEU A 197 -12.46 38.47 -5.27
C LEU A 197 -11.82 39.56 -4.38
N ASP A 198 -10.50 39.56 -4.23
CA ASP A 198 -9.78 40.64 -3.56
C ASP A 198 -9.50 41.82 -4.52
N ILE A 199 -9.35 41.57 -5.83
CA ILE A 199 -9.22 42.62 -6.86
C ILE A 199 -10.53 43.42 -7.01
N ASP A 200 -11.70 42.79 -6.85
CA ASP A 200 -13.00 43.48 -6.85
C ASP A 200 -13.16 44.52 -5.70
N VAL A 201 -12.23 44.56 -4.74
CA VAL A 201 -12.21 45.52 -3.63
C VAL A 201 -11.43 46.80 -3.97
N THR A 202 -10.62 46.84 -5.02
CA THR A 202 -9.62 47.93 -5.20
C THR A 202 -10.04 49.10 -6.09
N ILE A 203 -11.25 49.11 -6.68
CA ILE A 203 -11.72 50.30 -7.41
C ILE A 203 -12.55 51.15 -6.46
N ASP A 204 -12.00 52.30 -6.06
CA ASP A 204 -12.73 53.26 -5.23
C ASP A 204 -13.96 53.78 -6.01
N LYS A 205 -15.11 53.83 -5.34
CA LYS A 205 -16.32 54.43 -5.90
C LYS A 205 -16.10 55.90 -6.25
N ALA A 206 -15.14 56.57 -5.60
CA ALA A 206 -14.70 57.92 -5.93
C ALA A 206 -14.11 57.99 -7.34
N ASP A 207 -13.24 57.05 -7.72
CA ASP A 207 -12.57 57.02 -9.03
C ASP A 207 -13.57 56.78 -10.17
N ILE A 208 -14.56 55.92 -9.94
CA ILE A 208 -15.65 55.67 -10.91
C ILE A 208 -16.53 56.92 -11.09
N ARG A 209 -16.81 57.65 -10.00
CA ARG A 209 -17.56 58.91 -10.07
C ARG A 209 -16.78 59.98 -10.82
N GLN A 210 -15.49 60.13 -10.55
CA GLN A 210 -14.63 61.10 -11.21
C GLN A 210 -14.51 60.81 -12.71
N LEU A 211 -14.37 59.55 -13.11
CA LEU A 211 -14.42 59.13 -14.52
C LEU A 211 -15.79 59.43 -15.16
N SER A 212 -16.89 59.14 -14.46
CA SER A 212 -18.24 59.41 -14.95
C SER A 212 -18.50 60.91 -15.17
N GLU A 213 -18.03 61.75 -14.25
CA GLU A 213 -18.13 63.21 -14.36
C GLU A 213 -17.27 63.76 -15.50
N SER A 214 -16.06 63.23 -15.67
CA SER A 214 -15.16 63.59 -16.77
C SER A 214 -15.77 63.27 -18.15
N VAL A 215 -16.42 62.10 -18.28
CA VAL A 215 -17.11 61.71 -19.52
C VAL A 215 -18.37 62.54 -19.76
N LYS A 216 -19.11 62.94 -18.72
CA LYS A 216 -20.25 63.86 -18.84
C LYS A 216 -19.82 65.27 -19.26
N ALA A 217 -18.66 65.74 -18.83
CA ALA A 217 -18.13 67.05 -19.20
C ALA A 217 -17.62 67.12 -20.65
N LEU A 218 -17.32 65.97 -21.27
CA LEU A 218 -16.90 65.84 -22.67
C LEU A 218 -18.07 65.73 -23.66
N ARG A 219 -19.32 65.72 -23.18
CA ARG A 219 -20.55 65.58 -23.98
C ARG A 219 -21.39 66.84 -23.94
#